data_AF-A0A0L0VNK5-F1
#
_entry.id   AF-A0A0L0VNK5-F1
#
_cell.length_a   1.000
_cell.length_b   1.000
_cell.length_c   1.000
_cell.angle_alpha   90.00
_cell.angle_beta   90.00
_cell.angle_gamma   90.00
#
_symmetry.space_group_name_H-M   'P 1'
#
loop_
_entity.id
_entity.type
_entity.pdbx_description
1 polymer ?
#
loop_
_entity_poly.entity_id
_entity_poly.type
_entity_poly.pdbx_seq_one_letter_code
_entity_poly.pdbx_strand_id
1 'polypeptide(L)'
;MADPEESTSSQTELDQTLKETTESIKSVIINATPDGTRDHYLKRCKKFTSARLVDCLSYFISQVDGRFRCGADFIKESKLSSLHPANPEHQSTASWLRMLILVHTSWFSDSASKAIQRFQSQGSDFDFIQDKWEDQLSSFNNSLETLSNLTHLAISHGDPLSKQAVELYKFIIPLVKLTRTFTNKITKRNPKKLPFRLDTELNSETLSQLYENASRISDDFRSFVQALSDNHYRISTVDGQAEMRKRVLGIRHHLDSTLFFLVLYLVPLPAQTDRSQPRSDFKTWFSMFHEAWQLSTSNLLAAIEDRPGLAGQR
;
A
#
# COMPACT_ATOMS: atom_id res chain seq x y z
N MET A 1 41.94 -5.47 16.58
CA MET A 1 41.35 -6.78 16.24
C MET A 1 40.27 -6.97 17.30
N ALA A 2 39.00 -6.68 16.98
CA ALA A 2 37.93 -6.81 17.96
C ALA A 2 37.71 -8.30 18.25
N ASP A 3 37.57 -8.65 19.53
CA ASP A 3 37.44 -10.03 19.99
C ASP A 3 36.09 -10.60 19.50
N PRO A 4 36.07 -11.72 18.73
CA PRO A 4 34.82 -12.27 18.21
C PRO A 4 33.79 -12.63 19.30
N GLU A 5 34.23 -12.91 20.53
CA GLU A 5 33.34 -13.17 21.67
C GLU A 5 32.69 -11.90 22.25
N GLU A 6 33.37 -10.75 22.22
CA GLU A 6 32.78 -9.46 22.61
C GLU A 6 31.70 -9.01 21.60
N SER A 7 31.93 -9.27 20.31
CA SER A 7 31.00 -8.90 19.24
C SER A 7 29.70 -9.72 19.29
N THR A 8 29.76 -11.01 19.63
CA THR A 8 28.57 -11.87 19.77
C THR A 8 27.80 -11.61 21.06
N SER A 9 28.52 -11.33 22.16
CA SER A 9 27.91 -10.94 23.44
C SER A 9 27.12 -9.63 23.33
N SER A 10 27.73 -8.59 22.74
CA SER A 10 27.10 -7.28 22.54
C SER A 10 25.85 -7.35 21.66
N GLN A 11 25.84 -8.24 20.68
CA GLN A 11 24.70 -8.42 19.79
C GLN A 11 23.54 -9.16 20.48
N THR A 12 23.86 -10.18 21.29
CA THR A 12 22.86 -10.92 22.07
C THR A 12 22.17 -10.02 23.11
N GLU A 13 22.94 -9.13 23.75
CA GLU A 13 22.42 -8.17 24.72
C GLU A 13 21.50 -7.11 24.08
N LEU A 14 21.87 -6.63 22.88
CA LEU A 14 21.04 -5.72 22.09
C LEU A 14 19.71 -6.37 21.66
N ASP A 15 19.76 -7.61 21.17
CA ASP A 15 18.59 -8.37 20.74
C ASP A 15 17.62 -8.62 21.91
N GLN A 16 18.17 -8.99 23.07
CA GLN A 16 17.39 -9.18 24.29
C GLN A 16 16.73 -7.88 24.75
N THR A 17 17.48 -6.77 24.76
CA THR A 17 16.97 -5.45 25.16
C THR A 17 15.86 -4.97 24.23
N LEU A 18 16.01 -5.14 22.91
CA LEU A 18 15.00 -4.80 21.91
C LEU A 18 13.73 -5.64 22.10
N LYS A 19 13.89 -6.93 22.38
CA LYS A 19 12.77 -7.84 22.64
C LYS A 19 12.00 -7.46 23.91
N GLU A 20 12.70 -7.24 25.03
CA GLU A 20 12.10 -6.86 26.31
C GLU A 20 11.37 -5.51 26.23
N THR A 21 11.99 -4.53 25.55
CA THR A 21 11.37 -3.22 25.30
C THR A 21 10.09 -3.38 24.48
N THR A 22 10.10 -4.26 23.48
CA THR A 22 8.94 -4.55 22.63
C THR A 22 7.82 -5.22 23.40
N GLU A 23 8.13 -6.24 24.20
CA GLU A 23 7.14 -6.94 25.02
C GLU A 23 6.52 -6.01 26.06
N SER A 24 7.33 -5.14 26.66
CA SER A 24 6.86 -4.09 27.58
C SER A 24 5.89 -3.12 26.87
N ILE A 25 6.25 -2.61 25.69
CA ILE A 25 5.37 -1.71 24.93
C ILE A 25 4.07 -2.42 24.49
N LYS A 26 4.16 -3.66 24.00
CA LYS A 26 3.00 -4.46 23.59
C LYS A 26 2.05 -4.73 24.77
N SER A 27 2.58 -5.11 25.94
CA SER A 27 1.77 -5.40 27.12
C SER A 27 0.99 -4.18 27.62
N VAL A 28 1.60 -2.99 27.62
CA VAL A 28 0.93 -1.74 27.99
C VAL A 28 -0.22 -1.42 27.02
N ILE A 29 -0.01 -1.65 25.72
CA ILE A 29 -0.99 -1.33 24.69
C ILE A 29 -2.16 -2.31 24.69
N ILE A 30 -1.89 -3.61 24.82
CA ILE A 30 -2.92 -4.66 24.86
C ILE A 30 -3.83 -4.48 26.08
N ASN A 31 -3.25 -4.19 27.25
CA ASN A 31 -4.03 -4.04 28.49
C ASN A 31 -4.83 -2.73 28.56
N ALA A 32 -4.54 -1.75 27.70
CA ALA A 32 -5.23 -0.47 27.64
C ALA A 32 -6.26 -0.37 26.51
N THR A 33 -6.50 -1.45 25.74
CA THR A 33 -7.24 -1.35 24.46
C THR A 33 -8.72 -1.03 24.70
N PRO A 34 -9.18 0.19 24.37
CA PRO A 34 -10.57 0.58 24.52
C PRO A 34 -11.43 0.00 23.39
N ASP A 35 -12.76 0.09 23.54
CA ASP A 35 -13.69 -0.10 22.42
C ASP A 35 -13.36 0.92 21.31
N GLY A 36 -12.92 0.42 20.15
CA GLY A 36 -12.46 1.23 19.02
C GLY A 36 -13.56 2.06 18.34
N THR A 37 -14.82 1.86 18.72
CA THR A 37 -15.94 2.67 18.22
C THR A 37 -16.08 4.01 18.95
N ARG A 38 -15.53 4.13 20.18
CA ARG A 38 -15.72 5.28 21.08
C ARG A 38 -14.43 5.90 21.60
N ASP A 39 -13.29 5.60 20.99
CA ASP A 39 -11.97 6.04 21.45
C ASP A 39 -11.48 7.37 20.86
N HIS A 40 -12.35 8.16 20.21
CA HIS A 40 -12.00 9.41 19.54
C HIS A 40 -11.20 10.39 20.41
N TYR A 41 -11.49 10.47 21.72
CA TYR A 41 -10.82 11.35 22.67
C TYR A 41 -9.46 10.86 23.18
N LEU A 42 -9.08 9.61 22.88
CA LEU A 42 -7.92 8.94 23.47
C LEU A 42 -6.59 9.26 22.78
N LYS A 43 -6.59 10.10 21.74
CA LYS A 43 -5.38 10.55 21.03
C LYS A 43 -4.50 9.36 20.64
N ARG A 44 -3.27 9.26 21.17
CA ARG A 44 -2.33 8.16 20.87
C ARG A 44 -2.72 6.81 21.48
N CYS A 45 -3.64 6.80 22.44
CA CYS A 45 -4.16 5.58 23.06
C CYS A 45 -5.39 5.03 22.32
N LYS A 46 -5.78 5.64 21.20
CA LYS A 46 -6.70 5.02 20.23
C LYS A 46 -6.14 3.65 19.85
N LYS A 47 -7.01 2.66 19.76
CA LYS A 47 -6.66 1.29 19.34
C LYS A 47 -5.90 1.26 18.01
N PHE A 48 -6.32 2.09 17.05
CA PHE A 48 -5.68 2.24 15.75
C PHE A 48 -4.26 2.76 15.88
N THR A 49 -4.09 3.92 16.53
CA THR A 49 -2.79 4.60 16.65
C THR A 49 -1.79 3.75 17.41
N SER A 50 -2.20 3.15 18.52
CA SER A 50 -1.34 2.29 19.33
C SER A 50 -0.91 1.04 18.55
N ALA A 51 -1.83 0.40 17.81
CA ALA A 51 -1.50 -0.74 16.96
C ALA A 51 -0.48 -0.36 15.88
N ARG A 52 -0.68 0.76 15.19
CA ARG A 52 0.25 1.22 14.14
C ARG A 52 1.63 1.60 14.68
N LEU A 53 1.70 2.19 15.87
CA LEU A 53 2.98 2.45 16.53
C LEU A 53 3.72 1.14 16.88
N VAL A 54 3.01 0.11 17.33
CA VAL A 54 3.58 -1.24 17.57
C VAL A 54 4.08 -1.87 16.28
N ASP A 55 3.33 -1.73 15.19
CA ASP A 55 3.75 -2.25 13.88
C ASP A 55 5.00 -1.54 13.39
N CYS A 56 5.07 -0.20 13.53
CA CYS A 56 6.27 0.57 13.21
C CYS A 56 7.49 0.13 14.02
N LEU A 57 7.34 -0.09 15.33
CA LEU A 57 8.42 -0.59 16.18
C LEU A 57 8.85 -2.00 15.78
N SER A 58 7.89 -2.90 15.59
CA SER A 58 8.16 -4.29 15.21
C SER A 58 8.87 -4.36 13.86
N TYR A 59 8.47 -3.52 12.90
CA TYR A 59 9.13 -3.39 11.61
C TYR A 59 10.54 -2.80 11.74
N PHE A 60 10.72 -1.74 12.52
CA PHE A 60 12.04 -1.16 12.76
C PHE A 60 13.01 -2.20 13.35
N ILE A 61 12.56 -2.98 14.33
CA ILE A 61 13.37 -4.01 14.97
C ILE A 61 13.76 -5.11 13.99
N SER A 62 12.83 -5.58 13.16
CA SER A 62 13.15 -6.60 12.15
C SER A 62 14.17 -6.10 11.12
N GLN A 63 14.15 -4.80 10.79
CA GLN A 63 15.17 -4.19 9.93
C GLN A 63 16.54 -4.12 10.62
N VAL A 64 16.59 -3.82 11.92
CA VAL A 64 17.85 -3.79 12.71
C VAL A 64 18.46 -5.19 12.75
N ASP A 65 17.69 -6.19 13.17
CA ASP A 65 18.11 -7.60 13.27
C ASP A 65 18.58 -8.14 11.90
N GLY A 66 17.79 -7.91 10.83
CA GLY A 66 18.16 -8.30 9.46
C GLY A 66 19.51 -7.74 9.00
N ARG A 67 19.86 -6.52 9.41
CA ARG A 67 21.15 -5.91 9.05
C ARG A 67 22.33 -6.50 9.77
N PHE A 68 22.18 -6.75 11.08
CA PHE A 68 23.27 -7.37 11.83
C PHE A 68 23.57 -8.75 11.26
N ARG A 69 22.54 -9.52 10.89
CA ARG A 69 22.72 -10.79 10.15
C ARG A 69 23.43 -10.59 8.81
N CYS A 70 22.92 -9.73 7.92
CA CYS A 70 23.54 -9.49 6.62
C CYS A 70 24.98 -8.96 6.72
N GLY A 71 25.27 -8.11 7.71
CA GLY A 71 26.61 -7.59 7.95
C GLY A 71 27.58 -8.67 8.42
N ALA A 72 27.16 -9.52 9.35
CA ALA A 72 27.94 -10.68 9.81
C ALA A 72 28.23 -11.65 8.66
N ASP A 73 27.21 -11.98 7.84
CA ASP A 73 27.37 -12.84 6.67
C ASP A 73 28.31 -12.21 5.65
N PHE A 74 28.22 -10.90 5.40
CA PHE A 74 29.11 -10.20 4.48
C PHE A 74 30.57 -10.27 4.94
N ILE A 75 30.84 -10.04 6.23
CA ILE A 75 32.19 -10.13 6.79
C ILE A 75 32.75 -11.54 6.63
N LYS A 76 31.93 -12.56 6.92
CA LYS A 76 32.29 -13.98 6.77
C LYS A 76 32.63 -14.31 5.31
N GLU A 77 31.73 -14.01 4.38
CA GLU A 77 31.89 -14.31 2.96
C GLU A 77 33.03 -13.52 2.32
N SER A 78 33.24 -12.26 2.72
CA SER A 78 34.39 -11.46 2.27
C SER A 78 35.72 -12.07 2.70
N LYS A 79 35.79 -12.58 3.94
CA LYS A 79 36.98 -13.27 4.45
C LYS A 79 37.20 -14.60 3.70
N LEU A 80 36.15 -15.38 3.47
CA LEU A 80 36.24 -16.62 2.70
C LEU A 80 36.69 -16.37 1.26
N SER A 81 36.15 -15.34 0.61
CA SER A 81 36.57 -14.91 -0.73
C SER A 81 38.05 -14.52 -0.78
N SER A 82 38.57 -13.81 0.23
CA SER A 82 39.99 -13.46 0.30
C SER A 82 40.92 -14.66 0.52
N LEU A 83 40.46 -15.68 1.26
CA LEU A 83 41.22 -16.88 1.57
C LEU A 83 41.17 -17.92 0.44
N HIS A 84 40.06 -17.94 -0.32
CA HIS A 84 39.77 -18.93 -1.37
C HIS A 84 39.42 -18.22 -2.69
N PRO A 85 40.35 -17.44 -3.29
CA PRO A 85 40.07 -16.64 -4.48
C PRO A 85 39.70 -17.47 -5.72
N ALA A 86 39.97 -18.79 -5.70
CA ALA A 86 39.56 -19.72 -6.75
C ALA A 86 38.10 -20.17 -6.67
N ASN A 87 37.40 -19.92 -5.55
CA ASN A 87 35.96 -20.23 -5.41
C ASN A 87 35.11 -19.00 -5.77
N PRO A 88 34.45 -18.97 -6.93
CA PRO A 88 33.64 -17.83 -7.37
C PRO A 88 32.38 -17.62 -6.52
N GLU A 89 31.92 -18.62 -5.77
CA GLU A 89 30.68 -18.57 -4.98
C GLU A 89 30.79 -17.61 -3.80
N HIS A 90 31.92 -17.59 -3.09
CA HIS A 90 32.14 -16.64 -2.00
C HIS A 90 32.21 -15.20 -2.51
N GLN A 91 32.80 -14.99 -3.69
CA GLN A 91 32.91 -13.67 -4.31
C GLN A 91 31.54 -13.15 -4.78
N SER A 92 30.73 -14.01 -5.40
CA SER A 92 29.38 -13.66 -5.84
C SER A 92 28.46 -13.38 -4.64
N THR A 93 28.52 -14.21 -3.60
CA THR A 93 27.74 -14.06 -2.37
C THR A 93 28.12 -12.78 -1.62
N ALA A 94 29.41 -12.50 -1.43
CA ALA A 94 29.87 -11.27 -0.81
C ALA A 94 29.43 -10.02 -1.60
N SER A 95 29.47 -10.09 -2.93
CA SER A 95 29.01 -8.99 -3.81
C SER A 95 27.50 -8.75 -3.70
N TRP A 96 26.71 -9.82 -3.65
CA TRP A 96 25.26 -9.75 -3.45
C TRP A 96 24.91 -9.20 -2.05
N LEU A 97 25.56 -9.69 -0.99
CA LEU A 97 25.39 -9.18 0.37
C LEU A 97 25.76 -7.69 0.47
N ARG A 98 26.82 -7.26 -0.22
CA ARG A 98 27.20 -5.84 -0.30
C ARG A 98 26.10 -4.99 -0.95
N MET A 99 25.52 -5.46 -2.05
CA MET A 99 24.38 -4.78 -2.69
C MET A 99 23.19 -4.69 -1.74
N LEU A 100 22.84 -5.79 -1.07
CA LEU A 100 21.77 -5.81 -0.08
C LEU A 100 22.01 -4.80 1.04
N ILE A 101 23.20 -4.76 1.63
CA ILE A 101 23.55 -3.81 2.70
C ILE A 101 23.32 -2.36 2.22
N LEU A 102 23.70 -2.02 0.99
CA LEU A 102 23.49 -0.67 0.44
C LEU A 102 22.00 -0.33 0.26
N VAL A 103 21.22 -1.25 -0.31
CA VAL A 103 19.77 -1.05 -0.50
C VAL A 103 19.07 -0.93 0.86
N HIS A 104 19.34 -1.87 1.78
CA HIS A 104 18.79 -1.83 3.12
C HIS A 104 19.20 -0.55 3.87
N THR A 105 20.42 -0.01 3.64
CA THR A 105 20.91 1.26 4.19
C THR A 105 19.89 2.38 4.03
N SER A 106 19.40 2.56 2.81
CA SER A 106 18.40 3.57 2.47
C SER A 106 17.03 3.35 3.16
N TRP A 107 16.50 2.13 3.13
CA TRP A 107 15.18 1.81 3.68
C TRP A 107 15.09 1.98 5.18
N PHE A 108 16.14 1.62 5.92
CA PHE A 108 16.17 1.86 7.37
C PHE A 108 16.26 3.35 7.70
N SER A 109 17.03 4.13 6.95
CA SER A 109 17.13 5.56 7.19
C SER A 109 15.74 6.21 7.07
N ASP A 110 14.98 5.83 6.04
CA ASP A 110 13.59 6.24 5.86
C ASP A 110 12.68 5.72 6.98
N SER A 111 12.81 4.44 7.35
CA SER A 111 12.00 3.81 8.41
C SER A 111 12.26 4.39 9.79
N ALA A 112 13.53 4.65 10.12
CA ALA A 112 13.96 5.29 11.35
C ALA A 112 13.46 6.73 11.39
N SER A 113 13.59 7.47 10.29
CA SER A 113 13.08 8.84 10.17
C SER A 113 11.55 8.89 10.37
N LYS A 114 10.82 7.97 9.74
CA LYS A 114 9.37 7.81 9.92
C LYS A 114 9.04 7.47 11.38
N ALA A 115 9.69 6.46 11.97
CA ALA A 115 9.45 6.08 13.36
C ALA A 115 9.70 7.25 14.31
N ILE A 116 10.86 7.92 14.19
CA ILE A 116 11.22 9.12 14.96
C ILE A 116 10.13 10.19 14.80
N GLN A 117 9.72 10.49 13.56
CA GLN A 117 8.66 11.45 13.29
C GLN A 117 7.35 11.04 14.00
N ARG A 118 6.92 9.78 13.91
CA ARG A 118 5.67 9.28 14.54
C ARG A 118 5.71 9.35 16.06
N PHE A 119 6.86 9.03 16.67
CA PHE A 119 7.02 9.03 18.13
C PHE A 119 7.23 10.44 18.69
N GLN A 120 8.02 11.30 18.03
CA GLN A 120 8.40 12.63 18.52
C GLN A 120 7.42 13.74 18.13
N SER A 121 6.89 13.73 16.91
CA SER A 121 5.93 14.75 16.46
C SER A 121 4.50 14.35 16.85
N GLN A 122 3.58 15.31 17.01
CA GLN A 122 2.14 15.05 17.00
C GLN A 122 1.69 14.60 15.60
N GLY A 123 2.29 13.52 15.08
CA GLY A 123 1.93 12.89 13.82
C GLY A 123 0.44 12.59 13.82
N SER A 124 -0.22 12.90 12.70
CA SER A 124 -1.65 12.66 12.58
C SER A 124 -1.88 11.18 12.33
N ASP A 125 -2.99 10.63 12.83
CA ASP A 125 -3.46 9.30 12.43
C ASP A 125 -3.57 9.18 10.90
N PHE A 126 -3.82 10.31 10.23
CA PHE A 126 -3.86 10.39 8.77
C PHE A 126 -2.53 10.04 8.11
N ASP A 127 -1.40 10.29 8.74
CA ASP A 127 -0.13 10.04 8.11
C ASP A 127 0.12 8.53 7.92
N PHE A 128 -0.37 7.68 8.84
CA PHE A 128 -0.35 6.22 8.66
C PHE A 128 -1.22 5.77 7.49
N ILE A 129 -2.36 6.45 7.30
CA ILE A 129 -3.24 6.22 6.15
C ILE A 129 -2.50 6.64 4.87
N GLN A 130 -1.89 7.83 4.83
CA GLN A 130 -1.13 8.29 3.66
C GLN A 130 0.00 7.34 3.28
N ASP A 131 0.80 6.87 4.25
CA ASP A 131 1.85 5.89 4.01
C ASP A 131 1.27 4.62 3.37
N LYS A 132 0.19 4.10 3.94
CA LYS A 132 -0.45 2.88 3.44
C LYS A 132 -0.98 3.01 2.02
N TRP A 133 -1.58 4.15 1.69
CA TRP A 133 -2.06 4.45 0.33
C TRP A 133 -0.89 4.62 -0.64
N GLU A 134 0.21 5.25 -0.21
CA GLU A 134 1.42 5.41 -1.02
C GLU A 134 2.04 4.05 -1.37
N ASP A 135 2.09 3.13 -0.40
CA ASP A 135 2.58 1.75 -0.61
C ASP A 135 1.79 1.02 -1.71
N GLN A 136 0.53 1.40 -1.98
CA GLN A 136 -0.30 0.76 -3.00
C GLN A 136 -0.04 1.28 -4.43
N LEU A 137 0.71 2.38 -4.59
CA LEU A 137 0.96 2.98 -5.91
C LEU A 137 1.65 2.02 -6.87
N SER A 138 2.58 1.20 -6.36
CA SER A 138 3.27 0.17 -7.14
C SER A 138 2.28 -0.88 -7.69
N SER A 139 1.32 -1.33 -6.88
CA SER A 139 0.30 -2.29 -7.30
C SER A 139 -0.56 -1.75 -8.45
N PHE A 140 -0.97 -0.48 -8.39
CA PHE A 140 -1.71 0.16 -9.49
C PHE A 140 -0.85 0.32 -10.75
N ASN A 141 0.44 0.64 -10.62
CA ASN A 141 1.35 0.73 -11.76
C ASN A 141 1.54 -0.64 -12.43
N ASN A 142 1.77 -1.69 -11.65
CA ASN A 142 1.91 -3.05 -12.14
C ASN A 142 0.62 -3.50 -12.86
N SER A 143 -0.54 -3.22 -12.26
CA SER A 143 -1.85 -3.51 -12.89
C SER A 143 -2.02 -2.82 -14.24
N LEU A 144 -1.58 -1.56 -14.36
CA LEU A 144 -1.62 -0.82 -15.62
C LEU A 144 -0.65 -1.39 -16.66
N GLU A 145 0.55 -1.78 -16.24
CA GLU A 145 1.54 -2.42 -17.12
C GLU A 145 1.02 -3.75 -17.65
N THR A 146 0.50 -4.61 -16.77
CA THR A 146 -0.12 -5.88 -17.16
C THR A 146 -1.28 -5.66 -18.13
N LEU A 147 -2.19 -4.74 -17.84
CA LEU A 147 -3.30 -4.41 -18.76
C LEU A 147 -2.81 -3.88 -20.11
N SER A 148 -1.74 -3.09 -20.14
CA SER A 148 -1.13 -2.62 -21.39
C SER A 148 -0.60 -3.80 -22.21
N ASN A 149 0.13 -4.71 -21.57
CA ASN A 149 0.68 -5.90 -22.21
C ASN A 149 -0.44 -6.82 -22.74
N LEU A 150 -1.49 -7.04 -21.95
CA LEU A 150 -2.66 -7.82 -22.38
C LEU A 150 -3.38 -7.17 -23.56
N THR A 151 -3.48 -5.83 -23.58
CA THR A 151 -4.09 -5.10 -24.69
C THR A 151 -3.28 -5.28 -25.97
N HIS A 152 -1.96 -5.15 -25.92
CA HIS A 152 -1.08 -5.38 -27.08
C HIS A 152 -1.16 -6.82 -27.59
N LEU A 153 -1.14 -7.80 -26.68
CA LEU A 153 -1.26 -9.22 -27.00
C LEU A 153 -2.58 -9.51 -27.72
N ALA A 154 -3.70 -9.05 -27.16
CA ALA A 154 -5.03 -9.28 -27.73
C ALA A 154 -5.22 -8.60 -29.10
N ILE A 155 -4.68 -7.38 -29.29
CA ILE A 155 -4.68 -6.73 -30.61
C ILE A 155 -3.92 -7.57 -31.64
N SER A 156 -2.78 -8.16 -31.25
CA SER A 156 -1.95 -9.01 -32.11
C SER A 156 -2.67 -10.30 -32.53
N HIS A 157 -3.38 -10.95 -31.61
CA HIS A 157 -4.14 -12.16 -31.90
C HIS A 157 -5.30 -11.90 -32.89
N GLY A 158 -6.03 -10.80 -32.72
CA GLY A 158 -7.05 -10.34 -33.65
C GLY A 158 -8.32 -11.21 -33.75
N ASP A 159 -8.41 -12.30 -32.98
CA ASP A 159 -9.58 -13.17 -32.93
C ASP A 159 -10.77 -12.47 -32.22
N PRO A 160 -12.02 -12.96 -32.40
CA PRO A 160 -13.20 -12.33 -31.82
C PRO A 160 -13.17 -12.19 -30.30
N LEU A 161 -12.59 -13.15 -29.58
CA LEU A 161 -12.50 -13.11 -28.11
C LEU A 161 -11.45 -12.09 -27.66
N SER A 162 -10.32 -12.01 -28.37
CA SER A 162 -9.34 -10.97 -28.15
C SER A 162 -9.90 -9.57 -28.37
N LYS A 163 -10.74 -9.37 -29.40
CA LYS A 163 -11.43 -8.07 -29.61
C LYS A 163 -12.36 -7.73 -28.45
N GLN A 164 -13.13 -8.71 -27.96
CA GLN A 164 -13.98 -8.52 -26.77
C GLN A 164 -13.12 -8.18 -25.54
N ALA A 165 -11.98 -8.84 -25.34
CA ALA A 165 -11.07 -8.54 -24.24
C ALA A 165 -10.53 -7.11 -24.32
N VAL A 166 -10.09 -6.66 -25.50
CA VAL A 166 -9.66 -5.27 -25.74
C VAL A 166 -10.75 -4.27 -25.38
N GLU A 167 -12.00 -4.50 -25.78
CA GLU A 167 -13.11 -3.64 -25.39
C GLU A 167 -13.30 -3.59 -23.87
N LEU A 168 -13.08 -4.71 -23.15
CA LEU A 168 -13.17 -4.71 -21.69
C LEU A 168 -12.04 -3.90 -21.05
N TYR A 169 -10.80 -4.11 -21.53
CA TYR A 169 -9.61 -3.45 -20.99
C TYR A 169 -9.69 -1.93 -21.13
N LYS A 170 -10.35 -1.42 -22.18
CA LYS A 170 -10.62 0.01 -22.37
C LYS A 170 -11.43 0.64 -21.23
N PHE A 171 -12.24 -0.13 -20.50
CA PHE A 171 -12.99 0.34 -19.33
C PHE A 171 -12.22 0.14 -18.02
N ILE A 172 -11.45 -0.95 -17.90
CA ILE A 172 -10.67 -1.25 -16.69
C ILE A 172 -9.51 -0.27 -16.53
N ILE A 173 -8.77 0.03 -17.60
CA ILE A 173 -7.60 0.92 -17.57
C ILE A 173 -7.94 2.30 -16.96
N PRO A 174 -9.00 3.01 -17.40
CA PRO A 174 -9.45 4.24 -16.77
C PRO A 174 -9.76 4.11 -15.27
N LEU A 175 -10.37 3.02 -14.81
CA LEU A 175 -10.67 2.81 -13.39
C LEU A 175 -9.40 2.68 -12.54
N VAL A 176 -8.41 1.91 -13.02
CA VAL A 176 -7.12 1.81 -12.32
C VAL A 176 -6.41 3.17 -12.31
N LYS A 177 -6.45 3.90 -13.44
CA LYS A 177 -5.87 5.26 -13.53
C LYS A 177 -6.55 6.26 -12.60
N LEU A 178 -7.87 6.23 -12.49
CA LEU A 178 -8.64 7.08 -11.58
C LEU A 178 -8.25 6.79 -10.13
N THR A 179 -8.27 5.52 -9.73
CA THR A 179 -7.86 5.10 -8.37
C THR A 179 -6.43 5.53 -8.07
N ARG A 180 -5.48 5.29 -9.01
CA ARG A 180 -4.09 5.75 -8.87
C ARG A 180 -3.98 7.27 -8.73
N THR A 181 -4.79 8.02 -9.48
CA THR A 181 -4.80 9.49 -9.44
C THR A 181 -5.33 10.00 -8.11
N PHE A 182 -6.38 9.37 -7.60
CA PHE A 182 -6.91 9.61 -6.27
C PHE A 182 -5.86 9.34 -5.20
N THR A 183 -5.23 8.16 -5.22
CA THR A 183 -4.12 7.79 -4.33
C THR A 183 -3.01 8.84 -4.35
N ASN A 184 -2.50 9.19 -5.53
CA ASN A 184 -1.49 10.24 -5.72
C ASN A 184 -1.94 11.62 -5.19
N LYS A 185 -3.24 11.88 -5.12
CA LYS A 185 -3.75 13.15 -4.58
C LYS A 185 -3.72 13.09 -3.05
N ILE A 186 -4.24 12.03 -2.44
CA ILE A 186 -4.39 11.93 -0.98
C ILE A 186 -3.07 11.67 -0.24
N THR A 187 -2.07 11.09 -0.92
CA THR A 187 -0.73 10.84 -0.34
C THR A 187 0.18 12.08 -0.34
N LYS A 188 -0.26 13.20 -0.94
CA LYS A 188 0.52 14.44 -0.95
C LYS A 188 0.66 15.01 0.46
N ARG A 189 1.89 15.06 0.96
CA ARG A 189 2.21 15.62 2.29
C ARG A 189 2.42 17.14 2.31
N ASN A 190 2.41 17.81 1.16
CA ASN A 190 2.58 19.26 1.10
C ASN A 190 1.22 19.97 1.33
N PRO A 191 1.04 20.76 2.41
CA PRO A 191 -0.22 21.43 2.73
C PRO A 191 -0.65 22.49 1.70
N LYS A 192 0.29 23.04 0.90
CA LYS A 192 -0.05 23.91 -0.25
C LYS A 192 -0.72 23.12 -1.39
N LYS A 193 -0.60 21.79 -1.39
CA LYS A 193 -1.16 20.88 -2.41
C LYS A 193 -2.28 19.99 -1.88
N LEU A 194 -2.40 19.86 -0.55
CA LEU A 194 -3.44 19.12 0.14
C LEU A 194 -4.18 20.06 1.11
N PRO A 195 -5.31 20.66 0.70
CA PRO A 195 -5.96 21.74 1.46
C PRO A 195 -6.82 21.24 2.63
N PHE A 196 -6.56 20.02 3.13
CA PHE A 196 -7.36 19.40 4.17
C PHE A 196 -6.51 18.59 5.14
N ARG A 197 -7.06 18.39 6.35
CA ARG A 197 -6.64 17.37 7.30
C ARG A 197 -7.85 16.49 7.60
N LEU A 198 -7.61 15.25 8.01
CA LEU A 198 -8.66 14.48 8.67
C LEU A 198 -8.93 15.09 10.04
N ASP A 199 -10.20 15.06 10.43
CA ASP A 199 -10.61 15.37 11.78
C ASP A 199 -9.79 14.57 12.80
N THR A 200 -9.29 15.25 13.83
CA THR A 200 -8.54 14.63 14.91
C THR A 200 -9.42 13.72 15.79
N GLU A 201 -10.74 13.88 15.71
CA GLU A 201 -11.74 13.13 16.49
C GLU A 201 -12.26 11.87 15.79
N LEU A 202 -11.56 11.38 14.76
CA LEU A 202 -11.86 10.06 14.19
C LEU A 202 -11.62 8.94 15.21
N ASN A 203 -12.60 8.04 15.33
CA ASN A 203 -12.45 6.80 16.11
C ASN A 203 -11.58 5.77 15.37
N SER A 204 -11.09 4.78 16.10
CA SER A 204 -10.23 3.73 15.54
C SER A 204 -10.90 2.89 14.47
N GLU A 205 -12.21 2.66 14.56
CA GLU A 205 -12.94 1.89 13.54
C GLU A 205 -12.87 2.59 12.18
N THR A 206 -13.17 3.89 12.13
CA THR A 206 -13.14 4.67 10.89
C THR A 206 -11.71 4.77 10.34
N LEU A 207 -10.73 4.97 11.21
CA LEU A 207 -9.31 5.02 10.82
C LEU A 207 -8.84 3.68 10.24
N SER A 208 -9.20 2.56 10.86
CA SER A 208 -8.90 1.22 10.35
C SER A 208 -9.55 0.97 8.99
N GLN A 209 -10.81 1.37 8.79
CA GLN A 209 -11.47 1.21 7.49
C GLN A 209 -10.78 2.02 6.39
N LEU A 210 -10.43 3.29 6.64
CA LEU A 210 -9.66 4.13 5.70
C LEU A 210 -8.29 3.54 5.37
N TYR A 211 -7.63 2.93 6.36
CA TYR A 211 -6.33 2.27 6.19
C TYR A 211 -6.44 0.96 5.41
N GLU A 212 -7.39 0.09 5.76
CA GLU A 212 -7.58 -1.23 5.16
C GLU A 212 -8.13 -1.16 3.73
N ASN A 213 -9.01 -0.21 3.44
CA ASN A 213 -9.57 -0.02 2.10
C ASN A 213 -8.47 0.21 1.05
N ALA A 214 -7.36 0.86 1.42
CA ALA A 214 -6.21 1.02 0.52
C ALA A 214 -5.74 -0.33 -0.04
N SER A 215 -5.48 -1.29 0.86
CA SER A 215 -5.05 -2.64 0.46
C SER A 215 -6.16 -3.43 -0.22
N ARG A 216 -7.40 -3.36 0.25
CA ARG A 216 -8.52 -4.08 -0.38
C ARG A 216 -8.70 -3.66 -1.84
N ILE A 217 -8.67 -2.35 -2.11
CA ILE A 217 -8.81 -1.82 -3.47
C ILE A 217 -7.65 -2.28 -4.36
N SER A 218 -6.41 -2.18 -3.87
CA SER A 218 -5.24 -2.57 -4.66
C SER A 218 -5.19 -4.09 -4.92
N ASP A 219 -5.55 -4.90 -3.94
CA ASP A 219 -5.64 -6.35 -4.06
C ASP A 219 -6.77 -6.77 -5.01
N ASP A 220 -7.94 -6.13 -4.92
CA ASP A 220 -9.05 -6.40 -5.82
C ASP A 220 -8.67 -6.11 -7.28
N PHE A 221 -8.00 -4.98 -7.55
CA PHE A 221 -7.50 -4.66 -8.89
C PHE A 221 -6.44 -5.67 -9.34
N ARG A 222 -5.46 -5.98 -8.49
CA ARG A 222 -4.40 -6.95 -8.80
C ARG A 222 -4.99 -8.31 -9.15
N SER A 223 -5.87 -8.84 -8.31
CA SER A 223 -6.53 -10.11 -8.55
C SER A 223 -7.44 -10.07 -9.77
N PHE A 224 -8.11 -8.95 -10.05
CA PHE A 224 -8.93 -8.80 -11.25
C PHE A 224 -8.06 -8.86 -12.51
N VAL A 225 -6.97 -8.10 -12.56
CA VAL A 225 -6.05 -8.08 -13.70
C VAL A 225 -5.35 -9.43 -13.88
N GLN A 226 -4.96 -10.08 -12.78
CA GLN A 226 -4.35 -11.41 -12.82
C GLN A 226 -5.32 -12.45 -13.40
N ALA A 227 -6.59 -12.44 -12.97
CA ALA A 227 -7.60 -13.35 -13.51
C ALA A 227 -7.80 -13.19 -15.03
N LEU A 228 -7.70 -11.96 -15.53
CA LEU A 228 -7.75 -11.68 -16.98
C LEU A 228 -6.51 -12.19 -17.71
N SER A 229 -5.34 -12.09 -17.08
CA SER A 229 -4.08 -12.62 -17.62
C SER A 229 -4.07 -14.13 -17.69
N ASP A 230 -4.51 -14.81 -16.64
CA ASP A 230 -4.45 -16.26 -16.52
C ASP A 230 -5.42 -16.97 -17.47
N ASN A 231 -6.59 -16.38 -17.71
CA ASN A 231 -7.59 -16.98 -18.59
C ASN A 231 -8.57 -15.95 -19.18
N HIS A 232 -8.12 -15.21 -20.19
CA HIS A 232 -8.96 -14.22 -20.89
C HIS A 232 -10.19 -14.84 -21.59
N TYR A 233 -10.23 -16.16 -21.82
CA TYR A 233 -11.41 -16.85 -22.33
C TYR A 233 -12.59 -16.82 -21.34
N ARG A 234 -12.33 -16.65 -20.04
CA ARG A 234 -13.42 -16.51 -19.05
C ARG A 234 -14.24 -15.23 -19.24
N ILE A 235 -13.74 -14.26 -20.00
CA ILE A 235 -14.48 -13.02 -20.28
C ILE A 235 -15.82 -13.29 -20.99
N SER A 236 -15.91 -14.36 -21.77
CA SER A 236 -17.12 -14.72 -22.53
C SER A 236 -18.00 -15.78 -21.83
N THR A 237 -17.60 -16.30 -20.68
CA THR A 237 -18.38 -17.30 -19.93
C THR A 237 -19.27 -16.64 -18.88
N VAL A 238 -20.44 -17.22 -18.61
CA VAL A 238 -21.39 -16.70 -17.60
C VAL A 238 -20.75 -16.63 -16.21
N ASP A 239 -20.00 -17.66 -15.82
CA ASP A 239 -19.30 -17.70 -14.54
C ASP A 239 -18.19 -16.64 -14.46
N GLY A 240 -17.42 -16.45 -15.54
CA GLY A 240 -16.40 -15.41 -15.59
C GLY A 240 -17.01 -14.01 -15.53
N GLN A 241 -18.13 -13.75 -16.22
CA GLN A 241 -18.85 -12.49 -16.14
C GLN A 241 -19.39 -12.20 -14.73
N ALA A 242 -19.96 -13.20 -14.06
CA ALA A 242 -20.45 -13.07 -12.69
C ALA A 242 -19.32 -12.73 -11.72
N GLU A 243 -18.17 -13.40 -11.84
CA GLU A 243 -17.00 -13.14 -11.02
C GLU A 243 -16.39 -11.74 -11.28
N MET A 244 -16.31 -11.32 -12.55
CA MET A 244 -15.88 -9.96 -12.90
C MET A 244 -16.81 -8.90 -12.30
N ARG A 245 -18.13 -9.09 -12.42
CA ARG A 245 -19.13 -8.20 -11.81
C ARG A 245 -18.92 -8.08 -10.31
N LYS A 246 -18.78 -9.22 -9.61
CA LYS A 246 -18.57 -9.26 -8.16
C LYS A 246 -17.34 -8.46 -7.76
N ARG A 247 -16.23 -8.59 -8.50
CA ARG A 247 -14.99 -7.83 -8.26
C ARG A 247 -15.18 -6.34 -8.47
N VAL A 248 -15.80 -5.92 -9.56
CA VAL A 248 -16.08 -4.50 -9.83
C VAL A 248 -16.95 -3.88 -8.73
N LEU A 249 -17.96 -4.62 -8.24
CA LEU A 249 -18.79 -4.17 -7.13
C LEU A 249 -18.01 -4.07 -5.81
N GLY A 250 -17.08 -4.99 -5.55
CA GLY A 250 -16.17 -4.92 -4.38
C GLY A 250 -15.30 -3.66 -4.41
N ILE A 251 -14.62 -3.42 -5.53
CA ILE A 251 -13.79 -2.22 -5.75
C ILE A 251 -14.63 -0.96 -5.56
N ARG A 252 -15.82 -0.92 -6.18
CA ARG A 252 -16.78 0.18 -6.03
C ARG A 252 -17.12 0.43 -4.57
N HIS A 253 -17.51 -0.61 -3.86
CA HIS A 253 -17.89 -0.51 -2.45
C HIS A 253 -16.75 0.05 -1.60
N HIS A 254 -15.52 -0.44 -1.76
CA HIS A 254 -14.37 0.02 -0.97
C HIS A 254 -13.98 1.47 -1.29
N LEU A 255 -14.00 1.87 -2.57
CA LEU A 255 -13.68 3.25 -2.92
C LEU A 255 -14.80 4.22 -2.52
N ASP A 256 -16.06 3.87 -2.74
CA ASP A 256 -17.21 4.70 -2.36
C ASP A 256 -17.26 4.90 -0.84
N SER A 257 -16.99 3.84 -0.05
CA SER A 257 -16.83 3.92 1.41
C SER A 257 -15.70 4.87 1.81
N THR A 258 -14.55 4.79 1.14
CA THR A 258 -13.42 5.70 1.40
C THR A 258 -13.78 7.15 1.08
N LEU A 259 -14.40 7.39 -0.07
CA LEU A 259 -14.83 8.72 -0.51
C LEU A 259 -15.85 9.32 0.46
N PHE A 260 -16.80 8.52 0.94
CA PHE A 260 -17.77 8.92 1.96
C PHE A 260 -17.09 9.36 3.26
N PHE A 261 -16.17 8.55 3.79
CA PHE A 261 -15.44 8.92 5.00
C PHE A 261 -14.59 10.16 4.83
N LEU A 262 -13.93 10.32 3.68
CA LEU A 262 -13.22 11.56 3.41
C LEU A 262 -14.19 12.74 3.44
N VAL A 263 -15.30 12.72 2.69
CA VAL A 263 -16.27 13.85 2.70
C VAL A 263 -16.75 14.22 4.09
N LEU A 264 -17.07 13.23 4.92
CA LEU A 264 -17.57 13.46 6.27
C LEU A 264 -16.53 14.10 7.19
N TYR A 265 -15.26 13.69 7.07
CA TYR A 265 -14.21 14.00 8.05
C TYR A 265 -13.12 14.91 7.51
N LEU A 266 -13.35 15.50 6.34
CA LEU A 266 -12.48 16.51 5.74
C LEU A 266 -12.62 17.85 6.46
N VAL A 267 -11.61 18.19 7.26
CA VAL A 267 -11.48 19.52 7.85
C VAL A 267 -10.65 20.40 6.90
N PRO A 268 -11.22 21.49 6.34
CA PRO A 268 -10.47 22.42 5.50
C PRO A 268 -9.35 23.07 6.31
N LEU A 269 -8.14 23.14 5.74
CA LEU A 269 -7.07 23.94 6.33
C LEU A 269 -7.42 25.43 6.24
N PRO A 270 -7.21 26.24 7.29
CA PRO A 270 -7.38 27.69 7.20
C PRO A 270 -6.42 28.25 6.14
N ALA A 271 -6.95 29.05 5.22
CA ALA A 271 -6.15 29.65 4.15
C ALA A 271 -5.04 30.51 4.76
N GLN A 272 -3.78 30.18 4.48
CA GLN A 272 -2.68 31.11 4.74
C GLN A 272 -2.85 32.30 3.80
N THR A 273 -3.45 33.36 4.33
CA THR A 273 -3.20 34.78 4.00
C THR A 273 -3.00 35.19 2.53
N ASP A 274 -3.59 34.47 1.57
CA ASP A 274 -3.82 34.96 0.21
C ASP A 274 -5.23 34.57 -0.22
N ARG A 275 -6.07 35.58 -0.45
CA ARG A 275 -7.53 35.49 -0.60
C ARG A 275 -8.00 34.89 -1.94
N SER A 276 -7.23 34.03 -2.59
CA SER A 276 -7.55 33.61 -3.97
C SER A 276 -7.55 32.13 -4.32
N GLN A 277 -7.20 31.15 -3.46
CA GLN A 277 -7.64 29.73 -3.62
C GLN A 277 -6.99 28.76 -2.61
N PRO A 278 -7.79 28.02 -1.81
CA PRO A 278 -7.52 26.57 -1.67
C PRO A 278 -8.75 25.64 -1.47
N ARG A 279 -9.91 26.13 -1.01
CA ARG A 279 -11.06 25.28 -0.63
C ARG A 279 -12.00 24.95 -1.80
N SER A 280 -12.12 25.88 -2.74
CA SER A 280 -12.90 25.72 -3.98
C SER A 280 -12.39 24.55 -4.80
N ASP A 281 -11.07 24.45 -4.97
CA ASP A 281 -10.47 23.54 -5.94
C ASP A 281 -10.53 22.08 -5.51
N PHE A 282 -10.48 21.80 -4.21
CA PHE A 282 -10.61 20.42 -3.71
C PHE A 282 -12.04 19.90 -3.82
N LYS A 283 -13.05 20.69 -3.44
CA LYS A 283 -14.46 20.29 -3.59
C LYS A 283 -14.80 20.04 -5.05
N THR A 284 -14.41 20.97 -5.93
CA THR A 284 -14.62 20.82 -7.38
C THR A 284 -13.89 19.59 -7.91
N TRP A 285 -12.62 19.39 -7.55
CA TRP A 285 -11.88 18.18 -7.94
C TRP A 285 -12.54 16.90 -7.43
N PHE A 286 -12.99 16.88 -6.17
CA PHE A 286 -13.62 15.73 -5.56
C PHE A 286 -14.93 15.37 -6.25
N SER A 287 -15.78 16.37 -6.54
CA SER A 287 -17.02 16.19 -7.30
C SER A 287 -16.75 15.64 -8.70
N MET A 288 -15.83 16.26 -9.45
CA MET A 288 -15.44 15.77 -10.79
C MET A 288 -14.88 14.34 -10.75
N PHE A 289 -14.06 14.03 -9.73
CA PHE A 289 -13.51 12.69 -9.55
C PHE A 289 -14.62 11.68 -9.27
N HIS A 290 -15.52 11.99 -8.35
CA HIS A 290 -16.64 11.11 -7.99
C HIS A 290 -17.55 10.85 -9.19
N GLU A 291 -17.89 11.88 -9.98
CA GLU A 291 -18.67 11.71 -11.22
C GLU A 291 -17.96 10.82 -12.23
N ALA A 292 -16.67 11.06 -12.49
CA ALA A 292 -15.87 10.25 -13.40
C ALA A 292 -15.77 8.78 -12.93
N TRP A 293 -15.66 8.58 -11.61
CA TRP A 293 -15.66 7.26 -11.00
C TRP A 293 -16.98 6.52 -11.20
N GLN A 294 -18.11 7.15 -10.85
CA GLN A 294 -19.44 6.54 -10.99
C GLN A 294 -19.74 6.20 -12.45
N LEU A 295 -19.41 7.09 -13.38
CA LEU A 295 -19.58 6.85 -14.82
C LEU A 295 -18.72 5.69 -15.31
N SER A 296 -17.43 5.67 -14.97
CA SER A 296 -16.50 4.63 -15.42
C SER A 296 -16.91 3.25 -14.91
N THR A 297 -17.34 3.16 -13.66
CA THR A 297 -17.80 1.91 -13.06
C THR A 297 -19.10 1.43 -13.69
N SER A 298 -20.06 2.34 -13.94
CA SER A 298 -21.33 2.00 -14.60
C SER A 298 -21.09 1.50 -16.03
N ASN A 299 -20.21 2.16 -16.78
CA ASN A 299 -19.84 1.73 -18.13
C ASN A 299 -19.17 0.36 -18.15
N LEU A 300 -18.29 0.05 -17.19
CA LEU A 300 -17.68 -1.27 -17.08
C LEU A 300 -18.73 -2.34 -16.75
N LEU A 301 -19.65 -2.06 -15.82
CA LEU A 301 -20.72 -3.01 -15.46
C LEU A 301 -21.63 -3.31 -16.65
N ALA A 302 -22.06 -2.28 -17.38
CA ALA A 302 -22.84 -2.45 -18.61
C ALA A 302 -22.07 -3.25 -19.67
N ALA A 303 -20.77 -2.96 -19.85
CA ALA A 303 -19.91 -3.69 -20.77
C ALA A 303 -19.70 -5.16 -20.40
N ILE A 304 -19.91 -5.55 -19.14
CA ILE A 304 -19.92 -6.95 -18.68
C ILE A 304 -21.27 -7.60 -18.96
N GLU A 305 -22.38 -6.87 -18.73
CA GLU A 305 -23.76 -7.36 -18.91
C GLU A 305 -24.17 -7.53 -20.38
N ASP A 306 -23.74 -6.63 -21.27
CA ASP A 306 -24.11 -6.64 -22.69
C ASP A 306 -23.42 -7.76 -23.50
N ARG A 307 -22.60 -8.60 -22.87
CA ARG A 307 -21.84 -9.66 -23.55
C ARG A 307 -22.66 -10.94 -23.62
N PRO A 308 -22.90 -11.51 -24.82
CA PRO A 308 -23.57 -12.80 -24.94
C PRO A 308 -22.72 -13.87 -24.26
N GLY A 309 -23.20 -14.39 -23.13
CA GLY A 309 -22.56 -15.50 -22.44
C GLY A 309 -22.60 -16.74 -23.34
N LEU A 310 -21.44 -17.29 -23.69
CA LEU A 310 -21.38 -18.58 -24.34
C LEU A 310 -21.80 -19.64 -23.31
N ALA A 311 -23.09 -19.98 -23.30
CA ALA A 311 -23.59 -21.15 -22.60
C ALA A 311 -22.90 -22.37 -23.20
N GLY A 312 -22.31 -23.20 -22.33
CA GLY A 312 -21.33 -24.23 -22.69
C GLY A 312 -21.70 -25.04 -23.92
N GLN A 313 -20.78 -25.07 -24.89
CA GLN A 313 -20.67 -26.21 -25.80
C GLN A 313 -20.15 -27.37 -24.97
N ARG A 314 -21.07 -28.23 -24.54
CA ARG A 314 -20.78 -29.64 -24.25
C ARG A 314 -20.63 -30.39 -25.56
#